data_AF-A0A9E0RTV1-F1
#
_entry.id   AF-A0A9E0RTV1-F1
#
_cell.length_a   1.000
_cell.length_b   1.000
_cell.length_c   1.000
_cell.angle_alpha   90.00
_cell.angle_beta   90.00
_cell.angle_gamma   90.00
#
_symmetry.space_group_name_H-M   'P 1'
#
loop_
_entity.id
_entity.type
_entity.pdbx_description
1 polymer ?
#
loop_
_entity_poly.entity_id
_entity_poly.type
_entity_poly.pdbx_seq_one_letter_code
_entity_poly.pdbx_strand_id
1 'polypeptide(L)'
;MARQLGELAATIDARAGGDPGTSYTAKLLHKGPLDCGKKIAEEGAELALALAAQGPAEATSEAADLIYHMLVGLRSKGVSLNDVATALAMRQGTSGLEEKANRPD
;
A
#
# COMPACT_ATOMS: atom_id res chain seq x y z
N MET A 1 7.06 13.54 3.00
CA MET A 1 6.22 12.39 2.58
C MET A 1 6.97 11.45 1.65
N ALA A 2 7.49 11.90 0.51
CA ALA A 2 8.24 11.03 -0.41
C ALA A 2 9.43 10.30 0.25
N ARG A 3 10.18 11.00 1.13
CA ARG A 3 11.27 10.40 1.90
C ARG A 3 10.81 9.25 2.81
N GLN A 4 9.75 9.48 3.60
CA GLN A 4 9.25 8.49 4.55
C GLN A 4 8.73 7.22 3.87
N LEU A 5 7.99 7.36 2.75
CA LEU A 5 7.51 6.21 1.99
C LEU A 5 8.67 5.45 1.32
N GLY A 6 9.67 6.17 0.81
CA GLY A 6 10.89 5.57 0.26
C GLY A 6 11.70 4.80 1.31
N GLU A 7 11.90 5.38 2.50
CA GLU A 7 12.59 4.72 3.62
C GLU A 7 11.83 3.47 4.10
N LEU A 8 10.50 3.55 4.16
CA LEU A 8 9.66 2.40 4.51
C LEU A 8 9.79 1.28 3.46
N ALA A 9 9.68 1.61 2.18
CA ALA A 9 9.84 0.64 1.09
C ALA A 9 11.24 0.00 1.12
N ALA A 10 12.30 0.79 1.29
CA ALA A 10 13.66 0.29 1.42
C ALA A 10 13.83 -0.64 2.64
N THR A 11 13.19 -0.31 3.75
CA THR A 11 13.18 -1.17 4.95
C THR A 11 12.46 -2.49 4.70
N ILE A 12 11.34 -2.46 3.97
CA ILE A 12 10.59 -3.66 3.58
C ILE A 12 11.44 -4.54 2.65
N ASP A 13 12.11 -3.93 1.67
CA ASP A 13 13.01 -4.63 0.74
C ASP A 13 14.18 -5.29 1.47
N ALA A 14 14.80 -4.58 2.42
CA ALA A 14 15.90 -5.12 3.23
C ALA A 14 15.47 -6.29 4.12
N ARG A 15 14.17 -6.38 4.45
CA ARG A 15 13.60 -7.49 5.24
C ARG A 15 13.10 -8.64 4.37
N ALA A 16 13.10 -8.49 3.04
CA ALA A 16 12.75 -9.56 2.13
C ALA A 16 13.81 -10.68 2.20
N GLY A 17 13.39 -11.90 2.53
CA GLY A 17 14.31 -13.02 2.77
C GLY A 17 14.92 -13.06 4.18
N GLY A 18 14.54 -12.14 5.08
CA GLY A 18 14.90 -12.21 6.49
C GLY A 18 14.16 -13.33 7.23
N ASP A 19 14.56 -13.58 8.48
CA ASP A 19 13.96 -14.62 9.32
C ASP A 19 12.54 -14.23 9.78
N PRO A 20 11.49 -15.02 9.43
CA PRO A 20 10.12 -14.76 9.85
C PRO A 20 9.89 -14.88 11.37
N GLY A 21 10.82 -15.47 12.12
CA GLY A 21 10.77 -15.52 13.58
C GLY A 21 11.15 -14.21 14.27
N THR A 22 11.84 -13.30 13.58
CA THR A 22 12.39 -12.06 14.17
C THR A 22 11.82 -10.78 13.58
N SER A 23 11.12 -10.85 12.43
CA SER A 23 10.54 -9.70 11.76
C SER A 23 9.11 -9.96 11.30
N TYR A 24 8.20 -9.08 11.68
CA TYR A 24 6.81 -9.13 11.21
C TYR A 24 6.71 -8.97 9.69
N THR A 25 7.51 -8.09 9.10
CA THR A 25 7.58 -7.93 7.64
C THR A 25 8.04 -9.21 6.95
N ALA A 26 9.11 -9.84 7.46
CA ALA A 26 9.58 -11.11 6.92
C ALA A 26 8.53 -12.23 7.05
N LYS A 27 7.82 -12.27 8.19
CA LYS A 27 6.70 -13.19 8.42
C LYS A 27 5.59 -13.03 7.39
N LEU A 28 5.17 -11.80 7.09
CA LEU A 28 4.15 -11.54 6.07
C LEU A 28 4.63 -11.93 4.67
N LEU A 29 5.86 -11.56 4.30
CA LEU A 29 6.44 -11.91 3.01
C LEU A 29 6.58 -13.44 2.84
N HIS A 30 6.94 -14.15 3.90
CA HIS A 30 7.01 -15.61 3.91
C HIS A 30 5.63 -16.27 3.75
N LYS A 31 4.57 -15.71 4.36
CA LYS A 31 3.20 -16.19 4.14
C LYS A 31 2.71 -15.97 2.70
N GLY A 32 3.29 -14.99 2.02
CA GLY A 32 3.08 -14.75 0.61
C GLY A 32 1.85 -13.88 0.29
N PRO A 33 1.53 -13.74 -1.01
CA PRO A 33 0.61 -12.71 -1.48
C PRO A 33 -0.84 -12.84 -0.99
N LEU A 34 -1.31 -14.07 -0.74
CA LEU A 34 -2.68 -14.29 -0.27
C LEU A 34 -2.91 -13.68 1.12
N ASP A 35 -2.01 -13.98 2.07
CA ASP A 35 -2.09 -13.42 3.42
C ASP A 35 -1.86 -11.90 3.43
N CYS A 36 -0.97 -11.39 2.58
CA CYS A 36 -0.81 -9.94 2.42
C CYS A 36 -2.09 -9.29 1.89
N GLY A 37 -2.76 -9.91 0.92
CA GLY A 37 -4.03 -9.43 0.38
C GLY A 37 -5.15 -9.39 1.42
N LYS A 38 -5.22 -10.39 2.33
CA LYS A 38 -6.17 -10.39 3.44
C LYS A 38 -5.96 -9.20 4.37
N LYS A 39 -4.71 -8.90 4.73
CA LYS A 39 -4.39 -7.71 5.54
C LYS A 39 -4.79 -6.42 4.82
N ILE A 40 -4.47 -6.27 3.54
CA ILE A 40 -4.88 -5.08 2.76
C ILE A 40 -6.41 -4.90 2.78
N ALA A 41 -7.18 -6.00 2.68
CA ALA A 41 -8.64 -5.93 2.74
C ALA A 41 -9.18 -5.53 4.12
N GLU A 42 -8.55 -6.02 5.19
CA GLU A 42 -8.85 -5.67 6.58
C GLU A 42 -8.60 -4.18 6.85
N GLU A 43 -7.37 -3.70 6.62
CA GLU A 43 -6.99 -2.30 6.85
C GLU A 43 -7.80 -1.35 5.94
N GLY A 44 -8.15 -1.79 4.72
CA GLY A 44 -8.99 -1.02 3.81
C GLY A 44 -10.42 -0.85 4.34
N ALA A 45 -10.97 -1.86 5.00
CA ALA A 45 -12.27 -1.78 5.65
C ALA A 45 -12.22 -0.91 6.92
N GLU A 46 -11.14 -1.01 7.69
CA GLU A 46 -10.91 -0.20 8.89
C GLU A 46 -10.75 1.28 8.53
N LEU A 47 -9.95 1.60 7.51
CA LEU A 47 -9.85 2.97 7.00
C LEU A 47 -11.19 3.51 6.50
N ALA A 48 -11.96 2.69 5.77
CA ALA A 48 -13.28 3.11 5.30
C ALA A 48 -14.23 3.42 6.46
N LEU A 49 -14.22 2.59 7.51
CA LEU A 49 -15.00 2.83 8.72
C LEU A 49 -14.52 4.08 9.45
N ALA A 50 -13.21 4.27 9.59
CA ALA A 50 -12.63 5.42 10.27
C ALA A 50 -13.03 6.74 9.60
N LEU A 51 -12.99 6.77 8.26
CA LEU A 51 -13.45 7.92 7.47
C LEU A 51 -14.96 8.17 7.60
N ALA A 52 -15.77 7.11 7.69
CA ALA A 52 -17.22 7.22 7.70
C ALA A 52 -17.80 7.57 9.08
N ALA A 53 -17.18 7.09 10.16
CA ALA A 53 -17.80 7.06 11.47
C ALA A 53 -16.87 7.41 12.64
N GLN A 54 -15.59 7.69 12.40
CA GLN A 54 -14.62 8.00 13.46
C GLN A 54 -13.93 9.35 13.22
N GLY A 55 -12.76 9.55 13.85
CA GLY A 55 -12.04 10.81 13.84
C GLY A 55 -10.82 10.82 12.91
N PRO A 56 -10.23 12.02 12.70
CA PRO A 56 -9.00 12.16 11.92
C PRO A 56 -7.82 11.36 12.46
N ALA A 57 -7.77 11.09 13.76
CA ALA A 57 -6.70 10.30 14.39
C ALA A 57 -6.77 8.84 13.95
N GLU A 58 -7.94 8.22 14.04
CA GLU A 58 -8.18 6.85 13.58
C GLU A 58 -7.94 6.75 12.08
N ALA A 59 -8.50 7.66 11.28
CA ALA A 59 -8.29 7.66 9.83
C ALA A 59 -6.80 7.77 9.45
N THR A 60 -6.00 8.52 10.23
CA THR A 60 -4.55 8.61 10.01
C THR A 60 -3.85 7.30 10.35
N SER A 61 -4.24 6.64 11.44
CA SER A 61 -3.68 5.35 11.86
C SER A 61 -3.96 4.27 10.82
N GLU A 62 -5.23 4.09 10.45
CA GLU A 62 -5.63 3.05 9.49
C GLU A 62 -5.06 3.31 8.09
N ALA A 63 -4.91 4.58 7.70
CA ALA A 63 -4.23 4.90 6.44
C ALA A 63 -2.74 4.52 6.47
N ALA A 64 -2.07 4.70 7.62
CA ALA A 64 -0.68 4.31 7.77
C ALA A 64 -0.52 2.77 7.71
N ASP A 65 -1.39 2.03 8.38
CA ASP A 65 -1.38 0.57 8.36
C ASP A 65 -1.73 0.01 6.97
N LEU A 66 -2.73 0.58 6.29
CA LEU A 66 -3.03 0.24 4.91
C LEU A 66 -1.84 0.49 3.98
N ILE A 67 -1.16 1.64 4.09
CA ILE A 67 0.03 1.95 3.28
C ILE A 67 1.14 0.93 3.56
N TYR A 68 1.41 0.61 4.83
CA TYR A 68 2.39 -0.41 5.19
C TYR A 68 2.06 -1.77 4.55
N HIS A 69 0.84 -2.26 4.75
CA HIS A 69 0.41 -3.56 4.25
C HIS A 69 0.35 -3.60 2.72
N MET A 70 -0.01 -2.49 2.07
CA MET A 70 0.05 -2.34 0.61
C MET A 70 1.49 -2.52 0.11
N LEU A 71 2.47 -1.83 0.69
CA LEU A 71 3.87 -1.93 0.27
C LEU A 71 4.44 -3.34 0.48
N VAL A 72 4.11 -4.00 1.60
CA VAL A 72 4.50 -5.40 1.84
C VAL A 72 3.86 -6.35 0.81
N GLY A 73 2.56 -6.16 0.52
CA GLY A 73 1.85 -6.97 -0.47
C GLY A 73 2.39 -6.79 -1.89
N LEU A 74 2.69 -5.55 -2.30
CA LEU A 74 3.33 -5.25 -3.58
C LEU A 74 4.70 -5.93 -3.68
N ARG A 75 5.52 -5.82 -2.63
CA ARG A 75 6.83 -6.48 -2.58
C ARG A 75 6.70 -8.00 -2.68
N SER A 76 5.70 -8.61 -2.06
CA SER A 76 5.43 -10.06 -2.17
C SER A 76 5.14 -10.52 -3.61
N LYS A 77 4.76 -9.60 -4.50
CA LYS A 77 4.56 -9.81 -5.95
C LYS A 77 5.70 -9.28 -6.81
N GLY A 78 6.77 -8.78 -6.22
CA GLY A 78 7.89 -8.18 -6.95
C GLY A 78 7.60 -6.79 -7.53
N VAL A 79 6.55 -6.11 -7.08
CA VAL A 79 6.21 -4.74 -7.51
C VAL A 79 6.88 -3.74 -6.57
N SER A 80 7.64 -2.79 -7.13
CA SER A 80 8.35 -1.77 -6.35
C SER A 80 7.50 -0.50 -6.13
N LEU A 81 7.88 0.31 -5.13
CA LEU A 81 7.29 1.63 -4.94
C LEU A 81 7.52 2.54 -6.17
N ASN A 82 8.63 2.37 -6.89
CA ASN A 82 8.90 3.14 -8.11
C ASN A 82 7.93 2.78 -9.24
N ASP A 83 7.53 1.51 -9.36
CA ASP A 83 6.52 1.09 -10.34
C ASP A 83 5.17 1.75 -10.04
N VAL A 84 4.77 1.77 -8.76
CA VAL A 84 3.55 2.47 -8.32
C VAL A 84 3.65 3.97 -8.55
N ALA A 85 4.77 4.60 -8.22
CA ALA A 85 4.99 6.03 -8.44
C ALA A 85 4.90 6.39 -9.93
N THR A 86 5.47 5.55 -10.81
CA THR A 86 5.35 5.69 -12.26
C THR A 86 3.88 5.61 -12.71
N ALA A 87 3.13 4.63 -12.20
CA ALA A 87 1.70 4.50 -12.46
C ALA A 87 0.88 5.71 -11.97
N LEU A 88 1.22 6.28 -10.82
CA LEU A 88 0.59 7.49 -10.29
C LEU A 88 0.93 8.72 -11.12
N ALA A 89 2.18 8.88 -11.57
CA ALA A 89 2.59 9.99 -12.42
C ALA A 89 1.81 10.02 -13.75
N MET A 90 1.58 8.84 -14.36
CA MET A 90 0.74 8.72 -15.56
C MET A 90 -0.71 9.17 -15.33
N ARG A 91 -1.25 8.95 -14.13
CA ARG A 91 -2.60 9.42 -13.74
C ARG A 91 -2.66 10.91 -13.45
N GLN A 92 -1.58 11.52 -12.97
CA GLN A 92 -1.54 12.96 -12.71
C GLN A 92 -1.49 13.78 -14.00
N GLY A 93 -0.93 13.22 -15.08
CA GLY A 93 -0.88 13.85 -16.41
C GLY A 93 -2.19 13.78 -17.20
N THR A 94 -3.21 13.08 -16.69
CA THR A 94 -4.51 12.90 -17.35
C THR A 94 -5.57 13.18 -16.30
N SER A 95 -6.29 14.31 -16.35
CA SER A 95 -7.32 14.51 -15.32
C SER A 95 -8.39 13.42 -15.48
N GLY A 96 -8.77 12.76 -14.38
CA GLY A 96 -9.80 11.70 -14.42
C GLY A 96 -11.18 12.20 -14.89
N LEU A 97 -11.36 13.52 -15.00
CA LEU A 97 -12.52 14.15 -15.63
C LEU A 97 -12.41 14.16 -17.16
N GLU A 98 -11.22 14.46 -17.72
CA GLU A 98 -10.96 14.39 -19.16
C GLU A 98 -10.97 12.94 -19.68
N GLU A 99 -10.46 11.99 -18.90
CA GLU A 99 -10.47 10.57 -19.27
C GLU A 99 -11.90 10.00 -19.30
N LYS A 100 -12.77 10.48 -18.40
CA LYS A 100 -14.20 10.10 -18.37
C LYS A 100 -15.02 10.82 -19.45
N ALA A 101 -14.64 12.04 -19.84
CA ALA A 101 -15.26 12.78 -20.93
C ALA A 101 -14.88 12.26 -22.33
N ASN A 102 -13.74 11.57 -22.47
CA ASN A 102 -13.24 11.04 -23.74
C ASN A 102 -13.54 9.55 -23.98
N ARG A 103 -14.35 8.88 -23.14
CA ARG A 103 -14.79 7.51 -23.44
C ARG A 103 -15.91 7.55 -24.48
N PRO A 104 -15.78 6.85 -25.63
CA PRO A 104 -16.91 6.60 -26.51
C PRO A 104 -17.87 5.62 -25.82
N ASP A 105 -19.17 5.88 -25.94
CA ASP A 105 -20.26 4.98 -25.53
C ASP A 105 -20.18 3.62 -26.25
#